data_AF-A0A2H3AGX8-F1
#
_entry.id   AF-A0A2H3AGX8-F1
#
_cell.length_a   1.000
_cell.length_b   1.000
_cell.length_c   1.000
_cell.angle_alpha   90.00
_cell.angle_beta   90.00
_cell.angle_gamma   90.00
#
_symmetry.space_group_name_H-M   'P 1'
#
loop_
_entity.id
_entity.type
_entity.pdbx_description
1 polymer ?
#
loop_
_entity_poly.entity_id
_entity_poly.type
_entity_poly.pdbx_seq_one_letter_code
_entity_poly.pdbx_strand_id
1 'polypeptide(L)'
;MTPHRHWFNVYSPHVVPIRLADNTVIYSEGIGTVVLEPEVEGEKSTVVELLDTLHVPALRNNLLSPYHLTREKGFKISITGSDVTFRQDDKVQFTATVNDNNIGYVNATTRSFSESANSSSTSTCPMDDTLWHKQCCHRNIDTIRRMHAKQLVMGMKREPGRPTDPI
;
A
#
# COMPACT_ATOMS: atom_id res chain seq x y z
N MET A 1 -4.34 9.88 1.29
CA MET A 1 -4.90 8.66 0.68
C MET A 1 -4.23 8.44 -0.65
N THR A 2 -3.90 7.20 -0.99
CA THR A 2 -3.20 6.86 -2.23
C THR A 2 -3.62 5.48 -2.76
N PRO A 3 -3.65 5.25 -4.09
CA PRO A 3 -3.79 3.91 -4.65
C PRO A 3 -2.49 3.11 -4.70
N HIS A 4 -1.35 3.69 -4.30
CA HIS A 4 -0.03 3.08 -4.46
C HIS A 4 0.40 2.28 -3.24
N ARG A 5 0.22 0.95 -3.29
CA ARG A 5 0.63 0.03 -2.20
C ARG A 5 2.12 0.07 -1.87
N HIS A 6 2.97 0.28 -2.88
CA HIS A 6 4.43 0.29 -2.75
C HIS A 6 4.98 1.56 -2.04
N TRP A 7 4.14 2.54 -1.71
CA TRP A 7 4.57 3.74 -0.95
C TRP A 7 4.62 3.53 0.55
N PHE A 8 4.15 2.37 1.02
CA PHE A 8 4.03 2.08 2.45
C PHE A 8 5.17 1.17 2.93
N ASN A 9 5.93 1.66 3.91
CA ASN A 9 6.94 0.86 4.61
C ASN A 9 6.31 0.01 5.72
N VAL A 10 5.42 0.64 6.50
CA VAL A 10 4.62 0.00 7.55
C VAL A 10 3.18 -0.02 7.05
N TYR A 11 2.57 -1.19 7.00
CA TYR A 11 1.24 -1.39 6.43
C TYR A 11 0.46 -2.43 7.23
N SER A 12 -0.80 -2.13 7.54
CA SER A 12 -1.75 -3.09 8.09
C SER A 12 -3.04 -3.12 7.27
N PRO A 13 -3.67 -4.29 7.09
CA PRO A 13 -5.00 -4.37 6.53
C PRO A 13 -5.99 -3.52 7.34
N HIS A 14 -6.74 -2.68 6.66
CA HIS A 14 -7.66 -1.75 7.28
C HIS A 14 -8.72 -1.31 6.27
N VAL A 15 -9.98 -1.67 6.55
CA VAL A 15 -11.09 -1.48 5.64
C VAL A 15 -12.07 -0.48 6.25
N VAL A 16 -12.14 0.71 5.67
CA VAL A 16 -13.12 1.74 6.02
C VAL A 16 -13.83 2.23 4.77
N PRO A 17 -15.13 2.54 4.86
CA PRO A 17 -15.88 3.13 3.75
C PRO A 17 -15.48 4.60 3.57
N ILE A 18 -15.26 5.00 2.31
CA ILE A 18 -15.02 6.38 1.90
C ILE A 18 -16.11 6.78 0.92
N ARG A 19 -16.89 7.81 1.29
CA ARG A 19 -17.91 8.39 0.42
C ARG A 19 -17.29 9.46 -0.47
N LEU A 20 -17.43 9.30 -1.77
CA LEU A 20 -16.98 10.27 -2.77
C LEU A 20 -18.04 11.37 -3.00
N ALA A 21 -17.64 12.42 -3.73
CA ALA A 21 -18.51 13.56 -4.03
C ALA A 21 -19.74 13.19 -4.88
N ASP A 22 -19.66 12.12 -5.66
CA ASP A 22 -20.76 11.56 -6.45
C ASP A 22 -21.66 10.61 -5.63
N ASN A 23 -21.51 10.59 -4.30
CA ASN A 23 -22.17 9.70 -3.35
C ASN A 23 -21.84 8.22 -3.45
N THR A 24 -20.95 7.81 -4.37
CA THR A 24 -20.46 6.42 -4.38
C THR A 24 -19.60 6.16 -3.14
N VAL A 25 -19.54 4.89 -2.73
CA VAL A 25 -18.72 4.44 -1.60
C VAL A 25 -17.66 3.48 -2.12
N ILE A 26 -16.40 3.84 -1.89
CA ILE A 26 -15.23 2.98 -2.10
C ILE A 26 -14.64 2.59 -0.76
N TYR A 27 -13.76 1.59 -0.73
CA TYR A 27 -13.18 1.07 0.51
C TYR A 27 -11.66 1.15 0.49
N SER A 28 -11.07 1.45 1.64
CA SER A 28 -9.64 1.21 1.83
C SER A 28 -9.33 -0.27 1.92
N GLU A 29 -8.12 -0.64 1.56
CA GLU A 29 -7.57 -1.98 1.78
C GLU A 29 -6.51 -2.01 2.89
N GLY A 30 -5.97 -0.85 3.26
CA GLY A 30 -5.02 -0.75 4.34
C GLY A 30 -4.76 0.66 4.80
N ILE A 31 -3.93 0.72 5.84
CA ILE A 31 -3.45 1.96 6.44
C ILE A 31 -1.96 1.82 6.74
N GLY A 32 -1.24 2.92 6.68
CA GLY A 32 0.18 2.93 6.98
C GLY A 32 0.83 4.28 6.85
N THR A 33 2.16 4.28 6.85
CA THR A 33 2.96 5.49 6.75
C THR A 33 3.51 5.66 5.33
N VAL A 34 3.27 6.83 4.74
CA VAL A 34 3.87 7.26 3.48
C VAL A 34 4.94 8.31 3.77
N VAL A 35 6.08 8.19 3.10
CA VAL A 35 7.23 9.07 3.32
C VAL A 35 7.39 10.03 2.15
N LEU A 36 7.35 11.33 2.44
CA LEU A 36 7.59 12.40 1.48
C LEU A 36 9.02 12.94 1.63
N GLU A 37 9.67 13.17 0.50
CA GLU A 37 10.95 13.87 0.39
C GLU A 37 10.68 15.24 -0.25
N PRO A 38 10.38 16.27 0.57
CA PRO A 38 10.03 17.58 0.07
C PRO A 38 11.22 18.33 -0.49
N GLU A 39 10.95 19.15 -1.50
CA GLU A 39 11.88 20.11 -2.07
C GLU A 39 11.40 21.52 -1.72
N VAL A 40 12.21 22.26 -0.98
CA VAL A 40 11.91 23.63 -0.58
C VAL A 40 12.98 24.51 -1.19
N GLU A 41 12.58 25.46 -2.05
CA GLU A 41 13.49 26.37 -2.75
C GLU A 41 14.55 25.67 -3.60
N GLY A 42 14.24 24.50 -4.18
CA GLY A 42 15.17 23.72 -5.00
C GLY A 42 16.07 22.78 -4.20
N GLU A 43 15.99 22.81 -2.88
CA GLU A 43 16.81 22.00 -1.98
C GLU A 43 15.99 20.91 -1.29
N LYS A 44 16.60 19.73 -1.11
CA LYS A 44 15.95 18.65 -0.36
C LYS A 44 15.84 19.03 1.11
N SER A 45 14.61 19.04 1.62
CA SER A 45 14.32 19.36 3.01
C SER A 45 14.22 18.11 3.88
N THR A 46 13.91 18.30 5.16
CA THR A 46 13.65 17.22 6.11
C THR A 46 12.51 16.33 5.60
N VAL A 47 12.73 15.02 5.63
CA VAL A 47 11.73 14.02 5.27
C VAL A 47 10.48 14.15 6.14
N VAL A 48 9.30 14.02 5.53
CA VAL A 48 8.01 14.15 6.20
C VAL A 48 7.26 12.82 6.15
N GLU A 49 6.82 12.33 7.31
CA GLU A 49 6.05 11.10 7.41
C GLU A 49 4.56 11.40 7.53
N LEU A 50 3.78 10.93 6.56
CA LEU A 50 2.33 10.97 6.59
C LEU A 50 1.80 9.69 7.26
N LEU A 51 1.61 9.79 8.57
CA LEU A 51 1.01 8.73 9.39
C LEU A 51 -0.48 8.54 9.04
N ASP A 52 -0.99 7.33 9.30
CA ASP A 52 -2.40 6.98 9.14
C ASP A 52 -2.94 7.18 7.71
N THR A 53 -2.07 7.05 6.70
CA THR A 53 -2.46 7.20 5.30
C THR A 53 -3.24 5.97 4.84
N LEU A 54 -4.45 6.18 4.32
CA LEU A 54 -5.25 5.10 3.74
C LEU A 54 -4.75 4.70 2.35
N HIS A 55 -4.60 3.40 2.15
CA HIS A 55 -4.40 2.75 0.85
C HIS A 55 -5.76 2.41 0.24
N VAL A 56 -6.06 2.97 -0.92
CA VAL A 56 -7.37 2.88 -1.58
C VAL A 56 -7.17 2.68 -3.09
N PRO A 57 -7.04 1.42 -3.57
CA PRO A 57 -6.75 1.14 -4.99
C PRO A 57 -7.80 1.67 -5.97
N ALA A 58 -9.04 1.82 -5.51
CA ALA A 58 -10.12 2.37 -6.34
C ALA A 58 -9.94 3.86 -6.67
N LEU A 59 -9.08 4.59 -5.94
CA LEU A 59 -8.76 5.97 -6.27
C LEU A 59 -7.85 6.03 -7.50
N ARG A 60 -8.12 6.98 -8.41
CA ARG A 60 -7.25 7.23 -9.57
C ARG A 60 -6.08 8.17 -9.26
N ASN A 61 -6.24 9.02 -8.26
CA ASN A 61 -5.28 10.05 -7.88
C ASN A 61 -5.07 10.05 -6.37
N ASN A 62 -3.93 10.58 -5.94
CA ASN A 62 -3.65 10.82 -4.53
C ASN A 62 -4.51 11.97 -4.00
N LEU A 63 -4.96 11.85 -2.76
CA LEU A 63 -5.69 12.88 -2.06
C LEU A 63 -5.01 13.18 -0.73
N LEU A 64 -4.63 14.44 -0.54
CA LEU A 64 -4.20 14.98 0.75
C LEU A 64 -5.38 15.75 1.34
N SER A 65 -5.62 15.62 2.65
CA SER A 65 -6.68 16.37 3.34
C SER A 65 -6.06 17.51 4.16
N PRO A 66 -6.07 18.76 3.66
CA PRO A 66 -5.59 19.92 4.41
C PRO A 66 -6.26 20.06 5.78
N TYR A 67 -7.57 19.80 5.85
CA TYR A 67 -8.34 19.93 7.09
C TYR A 67 -7.97 18.89 8.14
N HIS A 68 -7.60 17.68 7.71
CA HIS A 68 -7.11 16.67 8.66
C HIS A 68 -5.75 17.08 9.21
N LEU A 69 -4.86 17.60 8.37
CA LEU A 69 -3.54 18.07 8.80
C LEU A 69 -3.65 19.21 9.81
N THR A 70 -4.54 20.17 9.59
CA THR A 70 -4.71 21.31 10.50
C THR A 70 -5.39 20.92 11.81
N ARG A 71 -6.43 20.09 11.77
CA ARG A 71 -7.21 19.72 12.96
C ARG A 71 -6.53 18.68 13.84
N GLU A 72 -5.89 17.68 13.24
CA GLU A 72 -5.44 16.49 13.97
C GLU A 72 -3.92 16.39 14.07
N LYS A 73 -3.17 17.04 13.17
CA LYS A 73 -1.70 16.93 13.10
C LYS A 73 -0.97 18.25 13.40
N GLY A 74 -1.69 19.31 13.76
CA GLY A 74 -1.11 20.58 14.20
C GLY A 74 -0.46 21.42 13.09
N PHE A 75 -0.78 21.15 11.82
CA PHE A 75 -0.26 21.96 10.72
C PHE A 75 -0.94 23.32 10.65
N LYS A 76 -0.16 24.35 10.32
CA LYS A 76 -0.64 25.64 9.82
C LYS A 76 -0.45 25.66 8.31
N ILE A 77 -1.51 25.98 7.57
CA ILE A 77 -1.47 26.05 6.10
C ILE A 77 -1.70 27.50 5.68
N SER A 78 -0.80 28.04 4.86
CA SER A 78 -0.96 29.37 4.25
C SER A 78 -0.97 29.25 2.74
N ILE A 79 -1.95 29.86 2.09
CA ILE A 79 -2.13 29.85 0.63
C ILE A 79 -2.05 31.30 0.15
N THR A 80 -1.09 31.58 -0.73
CA THR A 80 -0.87 32.92 -1.30
C THR A 80 -0.63 32.78 -2.80
N GLY A 81 -1.60 33.21 -3.61
CA GLY A 81 -1.54 33.01 -5.06
C GLY A 81 -1.49 31.53 -5.42
N SER A 82 -0.45 31.12 -6.15
CA SER A 82 -0.19 29.72 -6.53
C SER A 82 0.57 28.92 -5.48
N ASP A 83 1.07 29.56 -4.42
CA ASP A 83 1.95 28.91 -3.44
C ASP A 83 1.20 28.51 -2.17
N VAL A 84 1.43 27.26 -1.73
CA VAL A 84 0.88 26.70 -0.50
C VAL A 84 2.03 26.25 0.39
N THR A 85 2.00 26.67 1.64
CA THR A 85 3.01 26.29 2.65
C THR A 85 2.37 25.51 3.79
N PHE A 86 2.98 24.38 4.15
CA PHE A 86 2.58 23.54 5.26
C PHE A 86 3.63 23.66 6.37
N ARG A 87 3.25 24.28 7.49
CA ARG A 87 4.13 24.53 8.64
C ARG A 87 3.71 23.72 9.85
N GLN A 88 4.67 23.27 10.63
CA GLN A 88 4.48 22.66 11.93
C GLN A 88 5.58 23.21 12.86
N ASP A 89 5.23 23.59 14.08
CA ASP A 89 6.15 24.24 15.04
C ASP A 89 6.92 25.44 14.43
N ASP A 90 6.21 26.24 13.64
CA ASP A 90 6.71 27.37 12.88
C ASP A 90 7.89 27.07 11.92
N LYS A 91 8.15 25.80 11.60
CA LYS A 91 9.05 25.37 10.51
C LYS A 91 8.24 24.95 9.29
N VAL A 92 8.69 25.33 8.09
CA VAL A 92 8.13 24.82 6.83
C VAL A 92 8.54 23.36 6.67
N GLN A 93 7.55 22.46 6.63
CA GLN A 93 7.79 21.03 6.45
C GLN A 93 7.81 20.69 4.95
N PHE A 94 6.84 21.21 4.20
CA PHE A 94 6.77 21.05 2.75
C PHE A 94 5.90 22.15 2.11
N THR A 95 5.96 22.25 0.79
CA THR A 95 5.18 23.20 0.00
C THR A 95 4.34 22.48 -1.05
N ALA A 96 3.38 23.19 -1.63
CA ALA A 96 2.63 22.75 -2.79
C ALA A 96 2.40 23.93 -3.73
N THR A 97 2.21 23.63 -5.01
CA THR A 97 1.88 24.63 -6.03
C THR A 97 0.50 24.34 -6.60
N VAL A 98 -0.30 25.38 -6.79
CA VAL A 98 -1.63 25.33 -7.40
C VAL A 98 -1.50 25.75 -8.86
N ASN A 99 -1.99 24.92 -9.78
CA ASN A 99 -2.01 25.24 -11.21
C ASN A 99 -3.24 26.09 -11.60
N ASP A 100 -3.31 26.48 -12.87
CA ASP A 100 -4.41 27.29 -13.41
C ASP A 100 -5.80 26.64 -13.31
N ASN A 101 -5.85 25.32 -13.11
CA ASN A 101 -7.09 24.56 -12.90
C ASN A 101 -7.47 24.44 -11.41
N ASN A 102 -6.80 25.18 -10.52
CA ASN A 102 -6.97 25.11 -9.07
C ASN A 102 -6.66 23.73 -8.46
N ILE A 103 -5.78 22.95 -9.08
CA ILE A 103 -5.31 21.67 -8.56
C ILE A 103 -3.96 21.89 -7.87
N GLY A 104 -3.90 21.54 -6.58
CA GLY A 104 -2.67 21.60 -5.79
C GLY A 104 -1.82 20.34 -5.93
N TYR A 105 -0.52 20.52 -6.15
CA TYR A 105 0.48 19.46 -6.21
C TYR A 105 1.52 19.69 -5.12
N VAL A 106 1.75 18.68 -4.27
CA VAL A 106 2.81 18.75 -3.27
C VAL A 106 4.17 18.73 -3.95
N ASN A 107 5.04 19.66 -3.59
CA ASN A 107 6.40 19.80 -4.10
C ASN A 107 7.31 18.82 -3.34
N ALA A 108 7.09 17.53 -3.58
CA ALA A 108 7.82 16.44 -2.96
C ALA A 108 7.81 15.20 -3.85
N THR A 109 8.84 14.37 -3.72
CA THR A 109 8.78 13.00 -4.22
C THR A 109 8.29 12.08 -3.11
N THR A 110 7.61 10.99 -3.48
CA THR A 110 7.21 9.97 -2.52
C THR A 110 8.20 8.82 -2.57
N ARG A 111 8.68 8.37 -1.41
CA ARG A 111 9.58 7.23 -1.35
C ARG A 111 8.82 5.95 -1.68
N SER A 112 9.33 5.22 -2.66
CA SER A 112 8.87 3.88 -2.98
C SER A 112 9.66 2.86 -2.16
N PHE A 113 8.95 1.95 -1.52
CA PHE A 113 9.52 0.76 -0.91
C PHE A 113 9.27 -0.37 -1.89
N SER A 114 10.35 -1.00 -2.37
CA SER A 114 10.19 -2.22 -3.15
C SER A 114 9.41 -3.20 -2.30
N GLU A 115 8.28 -3.69 -2.81
CA GLU A 115 7.74 -4.96 -2.35
C GLU A 115 8.86 -5.96 -2.60
N SER A 116 9.66 -6.27 -1.57
CA SER A 116 10.37 -7.54 -1.56
C SER A 116 9.30 -8.54 -1.92
N ALA A 117 9.47 -9.24 -3.03
CA ALA A 117 8.62 -10.32 -3.48
C ALA A 117 8.71 -11.46 -2.45
N ASN A 118 8.21 -11.21 -1.25
CA ASN A 118 7.79 -12.25 -0.34
C ASN A 118 6.49 -12.74 -0.96
N SER A 119 6.65 -13.63 -1.93
CA SER A 119 5.70 -14.68 -2.26
C SER A 119 5.51 -15.59 -1.04
N SER A 120 5.13 -15.03 0.10
CA SER A 120 4.48 -15.75 1.17
C SER A 120 3.00 -15.52 0.96
N SER A 121 2.48 -16.10 -0.12
CA SER A 121 1.14 -16.66 -0.07
C SER A 121 1.16 -17.70 1.05
N THR A 122 0.95 -17.26 2.29
CA THR A 122 0.45 -18.11 3.36
C THR A 122 -0.97 -18.49 2.97
N SER A 123 -1.05 -19.36 1.96
CA SER A 123 -2.22 -20.18 1.76
C SER A 123 -2.35 -21.01 3.02
N THR A 124 -3.40 -20.75 3.80
CA THR A 124 -3.83 -21.60 4.91
C THR A 124 -4.39 -22.94 4.41
N CYS A 125 -4.32 -23.20 3.10
CA CYS A 125 -4.65 -24.48 2.52
C CYS A 125 -3.56 -25.51 2.85
N PRO A 126 -3.93 -26.75 3.20
CA PRO A 126 -2.98 -27.82 3.41
C PRO A 126 -2.01 -27.93 2.23
N MET A 127 -0.71 -28.09 2.51
CA MET A 127 0.28 -28.38 1.48
C MET A 127 0.08 -29.82 0.98
N ASP A 128 -0.93 -30.00 0.12
CA ASP A 128 -1.31 -31.27 -0.51
C ASP A 128 -0.90 -31.32 -1.99
N ASP A 129 -1.05 -32.50 -2.61
CA ASP A 129 -0.73 -32.71 -4.03
C ASP A 129 -1.52 -31.76 -4.96
N THR A 130 -2.70 -31.31 -4.51
CA THR A 130 -3.59 -30.41 -5.25
C THR A 130 -3.03 -28.99 -5.31
N LEU A 131 -2.41 -28.52 -4.22
CA LEU A 131 -1.73 -27.23 -4.16
C LEU A 131 -0.50 -27.21 -5.09
N TRP A 132 0.30 -28.29 -5.07
CA TRP A 132 1.45 -28.43 -5.97
C TRP A 132 1.03 -28.55 -7.44
N HIS A 133 -0.07 -29.26 -7.74
CA HIS A 133 -0.65 -29.29 -9.08
C HIS A 133 -0.99 -27.88 -9.60
N LYS A 134 -1.58 -27.02 -8.75
CA LYS A 134 -1.89 -25.63 -9.10
C LYS A 134 -0.63 -24.78 -9.27
N GLN A 135 0.34 -24.89 -8.35
CA GLN A 135 1.60 -24.14 -8.42
C GLN A 135 2.47 -24.52 -9.63
N CYS A 136 2.42 -25.79 -10.06
CA CYS A 136 3.09 -26.26 -11.27
C CYS A 136 2.25 -26.07 -12.56
N CYS A 137 1.34 -25.09 -12.57
CA CYS A 137 0.48 -24.74 -13.71
C CYS A 137 -0.31 -25.95 -14.26
N HIS A 138 -0.99 -26.68 -13.38
CA HIS A 138 -1.82 -27.84 -13.71
C HIS A 138 -1.08 -29.04 -14.31
N ARG A 139 0.19 -29.22 -13.96
CA ARG A 139 0.94 -30.42 -14.31
C ARG A 139 0.23 -31.66 -13.78
N ASN A 140 0.11 -32.71 -14.61
CA ASN A 140 -0.57 -33.97 -14.25
C ASN A 140 -0.25 -34.40 -12.79
N ILE A 141 -1.29 -34.63 -11.99
CA ILE A 141 -1.19 -34.96 -10.57
C ILE A 141 -0.34 -36.22 -10.31
N ASP A 142 -0.34 -37.19 -11.23
CA ASP A 142 0.51 -38.38 -11.14
C ASP A 142 1.99 -38.05 -11.33
N THR A 143 2.28 -36.98 -12.08
CA THR A 143 3.64 -36.47 -12.23
C THR A 143 4.09 -35.80 -10.93
N ILE A 144 3.23 -35.01 -10.29
CA ILE A 144 3.50 -34.38 -8.99
C ILE A 144 3.75 -35.45 -7.91
N ARG A 145 2.89 -36.47 -7.84
CA ARG A 145 3.06 -37.61 -6.94
C ARG A 145 4.36 -38.36 -7.18
N ARG A 146 4.74 -38.56 -8.45
CA ARG A 146 5.99 -39.22 -8.83
C ARG A 146 7.21 -38.38 -8.46
N MET A 147 7.15 -37.06 -8.64
CA MET A 147 8.22 -36.13 -8.24
C MET A 147 8.48 -36.21 -6.73
N HIS A 148 7.41 -36.28 -5.93
CA HIS A 148 7.51 -36.50 -4.50
C HIS A 148 8.03 -37.91 -4.13
N ALA A 149 7.41 -38.96 -4.67
CA ALA A 149 7.75 -40.36 -4.34
C ALA A 149 9.18 -40.74 -4.71
N LYS A 150 9.72 -40.14 -5.78
CA LYS A 150 11.08 -40.38 -6.25
C LYS A 150 12.08 -39.31 -5.79
N GLN A 151 11.67 -38.37 -4.93
CA GLN A 151 12.49 -37.26 -4.42
C GLN A 151 13.25 -36.50 -5.52
N LEU A 152 12.60 -36.26 -6.65
CA LEU A 152 13.23 -35.64 -7.84
C LEU A 152 13.40 -34.12 -7.72
N VAL A 153 12.89 -33.51 -6.65
CA VAL A 153 12.88 -32.06 -6.43
C VAL A 153 13.20 -31.73 -4.98
N MET A 154 14.10 -30.79 -4.77
CA MET A 154 14.45 -30.29 -3.45
C MET A 154 13.40 -29.30 -2.94
N GLY A 155 12.99 -29.44 -1.67
CA GLY A 155 12.11 -28.47 -1.00
C GLY A 155 10.60 -28.74 -1.13
N MET A 156 10.17 -29.78 -1.85
CA MET A 156 8.76 -30.19 -1.91
C MET A 156 8.35 -30.87 -0.59
N LYS A 157 7.62 -30.13 0.27
CA LYS A 157 7.08 -30.63 1.55
C LYS A 157 5.61 -31.04 1.39
N ARG A 158 5.22 -32.14 2.02
CA ARG A 158 3.83 -32.62 2.09
C ARG A 158 3.41 -32.66 3.55
N GLU A 159 2.35 -31.94 3.89
CA GLU A 159 1.73 -32.11 5.21
C GLU A 159 0.76 -33.29 5.18
N PRO A 160 0.71 -34.14 6.22
CA PRO A 160 -0.26 -35.21 6.29
C PRO A 160 -1.68 -34.60 6.32
N GLY A 161 -2.50 -34.97 5.34
CA GLY A 161 -3.87 -34.51 5.24
C GLY A 161 -4.65 -34.91 6.49
N ARG A 162 -5.40 -33.97 7.07
CA ARG A 162 -6.39 -34.29 8.10
C ARG A 162 -7.43 -35.25 7.52
N PRO A 163 -8.00 -36.18 8.33
CA PRO A 163 -9.07 -37.05 7.87
C PRO A 163 -10.21 -36.18 7.36
N THR A 164 -10.77 -36.56 6.22
CA THR A 164 -11.99 -35.96 5.67
C THR A 164 -13.14 -36.20 6.65
N ASP A 165 -13.87 -35.14 7.00
CA ASP A 165 -15.10 -35.26 7.78
C ASP A 165 -16.08 -36.20 7.05
N PRO A 166 -16.76 -37.12 7.77
CA PRO A 166 -17.79 -37.97 7.19
C PRO A 166 -19.00 -37.13 6.75
N ILE A 167 -19.62 -37.61 5.66
CA ILE A 167 -20.72 -37.03 4.88
C ILE A 167 -21.89 -36.55 5.76
#